data_AF-A0A1V5S5D8-F1
#
_entry.id   AF-A0A1V5S5D8-F1
#
_cell.length_a   1.000
_cell.length_b   1.000
_cell.length_c   1.000
_cell.angle_alpha   90.00
_cell.angle_beta   90.00
_cell.angle_gamma   90.00
#
_symmetry.space_group_name_H-M   'P 1'
#
loop_
_entity.id
_entity.type
_entity.pdbx_description
1 polymer ?
#
loop_
_entity_poly.entity_id
_entity_poly.type
_entity_poly.pdbx_seq_one_letter_code
_entity_poly.pdbx_strand_id
1 'polypeptide(L)'
;MKKILLLGDSIRENYQERVKELLKGDGCEVFHPDENCRFSRYTLNSLRHWLPKCPNPDVIHWNNGLWDVMTVYPEDGCFTELSDYIRDMGRILRELKKTGAKVIFATTTAVGDGNPNRLNETIELYNTTLINALGKKLDEVNDLYSLTRPRNNVYIRLDDKVHLTDEGIEVCSKAVADKIRDMLK
;
A
#
# COMPACT_ATOMS: atom_id res chain seq x y z
N MET A 1 4.56 -1.04 -24.20
CA MET A 1 3.56 -1.15 -23.13
C MET A 1 4.28 -0.92 -21.82
N LYS A 2 3.79 -0.03 -20.96
CA LYS A 2 4.40 0.27 -19.66
C LYS A 2 3.95 -0.76 -18.64
N LYS A 3 4.87 -1.37 -17.90
CA LYS A 3 4.57 -2.41 -16.92
C LYS A 3 4.42 -1.80 -15.54
N ILE A 4 3.28 -2.05 -14.91
CA ILE A 4 2.96 -1.58 -13.58
C ILE A 4 2.84 -2.78 -12.67
N LEU A 5 3.50 -2.76 -11.52
CA LEU A 5 3.32 -3.77 -10.48
C LEU A 5 2.64 -3.14 -9.26
N LEU A 6 1.48 -3.67 -8.89
CA LEU A 6 0.83 -3.35 -7.62
C LEU A 6 1.21 -4.42 -6.59
N LEU A 7 1.78 -3.99 -5.46
CA LEU A 7 2.09 -4.85 -4.32
C LEU A 7 1.34 -4.34 -3.11
N GLY A 8 0.68 -5.24 -2.38
CA GLY A 8 -0.15 -4.75 -1.30
C GLY A 8 -0.92 -5.78 -0.51
N ASP A 9 -1.30 -5.38 0.69
CA ASP A 9 -2.29 -6.09 1.49
C ASP A 9 -3.69 -6.05 0.84
N SER A 10 -4.72 -6.49 1.56
CA SER A 10 -6.09 -6.60 1.02
C SER A 10 -6.68 -5.27 0.55
N ILE A 11 -6.14 -4.11 0.96
CA ILE A 11 -6.63 -2.83 0.44
C ILE A 11 -6.25 -2.66 -1.04
N ARG A 12 -5.06 -3.12 -1.44
CA ARG A 12 -4.69 -3.17 -2.85
C ARG A 12 -5.64 -4.08 -3.63
N GLU A 13 -6.04 -5.22 -3.06
CA GLU A 13 -6.99 -6.13 -3.70
C GLU A 13 -8.35 -5.48 -3.93
N ASN A 14 -8.79 -4.57 -3.04
CA ASN A 14 -10.06 -3.83 -3.24
C ASN A 14 -10.05 -3.00 -4.52
N TYR A 15 -8.94 -2.33 -4.85
CA TYR A 15 -8.87 -1.38 -5.96
C TYR A 15 -8.10 -1.84 -7.19
N GLN A 16 -7.39 -2.97 -7.16
CA GLN A 16 -6.46 -3.37 -8.23
C GLN A 16 -7.11 -3.51 -9.60
N GLU A 17 -8.30 -4.10 -9.70
CA GLU A 17 -8.99 -4.28 -10.98
C GLU A 17 -9.44 -2.93 -11.53
N ARG A 18 -9.90 -2.04 -10.64
CA ARG A 18 -10.29 -0.70 -11.05
C ARG A 18 -9.10 0.13 -11.53
N VAL A 19 -7.95 0.04 -10.87
CA VAL A 19 -6.70 0.66 -11.34
C VAL A 19 -6.32 0.12 -12.73
N LYS A 20 -6.43 -1.19 -12.94
CA LYS A 20 -6.15 -1.84 -14.23
C LYS A 20 -7.07 -1.35 -15.35
N GLU A 21 -8.36 -1.19 -15.07
CA GLU A 21 -9.31 -0.58 -16.01
C GLU A 21 -8.95 0.86 -16.35
N LEU A 22 -8.68 1.69 -15.34
CA LEU A 22 -8.36 3.11 -15.52
C LEU A 22 -7.09 3.30 -16.36
N LEU A 23 -6.09 2.41 -16.23
CA LEU A 23 -4.83 2.49 -16.95
C LEU A 23 -4.84 1.77 -18.31
N LYS A 24 -5.90 1.04 -18.65
CA LYS A 24 -6.00 0.25 -19.90
C LYS A 24 -5.82 1.12 -21.15
N GLY A 25 -6.37 2.33 -21.14
CA GLY A 25 -6.26 3.30 -22.24
C GLY A 25 -4.86 3.92 -22.37
N ASP A 26 -4.02 3.80 -21.33
CA ASP A 26 -2.72 4.48 -21.24
C ASP A 26 -1.56 3.60 -21.73
N GLY A 27 -1.86 2.47 -22.40
CA GLY A 27 -0.85 1.52 -22.86
C GLY A 27 -0.08 0.87 -21.71
N CYS A 28 -0.73 0.74 -20.55
CA CYS A 28 -0.18 0.11 -19.35
C CYS A 28 -0.67 -1.34 -19.20
N GLU A 29 0.22 -2.20 -18.74
CA GLU A 29 -0.07 -3.56 -18.32
C GLU A 29 0.12 -3.66 -16.80
N VAL A 30 -0.96 -3.97 -16.08
CA VAL A 30 -0.94 -4.01 -14.62
C VAL A 30 -0.83 -5.46 -14.13
N PHE A 31 0.21 -5.70 -13.34
CA PHE A 31 0.51 -6.96 -12.67
C PHE A 31 0.30 -6.79 -11.17
N HIS A 32 -0.07 -7.88 -10.50
CA HIS A 32 -0.14 -7.94 -9.06
C HIS A 32 -0.09 -9.42 -8.61
N PRO A 33 0.32 -9.73 -7.38
CA PRO A 33 0.19 -11.09 -6.83
C PRO A 33 -1.29 -11.48 -6.69
N ASP A 34 -1.60 -12.78 -6.81
CA ASP A 34 -2.94 -13.34 -6.54
C ASP A 34 -3.26 -13.44 -5.04
N GLU A 35 -2.29 -13.12 -4.19
CA GLU A 35 -2.39 -13.23 -2.74
C GLU A 35 -2.29 -11.86 -2.06
N ASN A 36 -2.91 -11.80 -0.88
CA ASN A 36 -2.81 -10.69 0.04
C ASN A 36 -1.37 -10.61 0.58
N CYS A 37 -0.66 -9.53 0.28
CA CYS A 37 0.75 -9.39 0.69
C CYS A 37 0.94 -9.14 2.20
N ARG A 38 -0.16 -9.04 2.97
CA ARG A 38 -0.21 -9.03 4.45
C ARG A 38 0.72 -7.98 5.09
N PHE A 39 1.51 -8.39 6.08
CA PHE A 39 2.46 -7.56 6.83
C PHE A 39 3.80 -7.44 6.11
N SER A 40 4.60 -6.43 6.50
CA SER A 40 5.89 -6.12 5.88
C SER A 40 6.83 -7.33 5.76
N ARG A 41 7.06 -8.10 6.83
CA ARG A 41 7.94 -9.29 6.77
C ARG A 41 7.45 -10.38 5.81
N TYR A 42 6.13 -10.56 5.71
CA TYR A 42 5.56 -11.50 4.75
C TYR A 42 5.88 -11.02 3.32
N THR A 43 5.59 -9.75 3.03
CA THR A 43 5.94 -9.13 1.75
C THR A 43 7.42 -9.28 1.44
N LEU A 44 8.31 -8.87 2.36
CA LEU A 44 9.76 -8.94 2.19
C LEU A 44 10.24 -10.35 1.84
N ASN A 45 9.74 -11.36 2.55
CA ASN A 45 10.05 -12.75 2.25
C ASN A 45 9.56 -13.14 0.86
N SER A 46 8.33 -12.77 0.50
CA SER A 46 7.65 -13.24 -0.71
C SER A 46 8.06 -12.51 -2.00
N LEU A 47 8.76 -11.36 -1.92
CA LEU A 47 9.25 -10.64 -3.11
C LEU A 47 10.04 -11.52 -4.09
N ARG A 48 10.82 -12.49 -3.59
CA ARG A 48 11.58 -13.44 -4.43
C ARG A 48 10.71 -14.27 -5.37
N HIS A 49 9.43 -14.43 -5.04
CA HIS A 49 8.45 -15.19 -5.82
C HIS A 49 7.62 -14.29 -6.74
N TRP A 50 7.40 -13.03 -6.35
CA TRP A 50 6.53 -12.11 -7.08
C TRP A 50 7.27 -11.27 -8.11
N LEU A 51 8.45 -10.74 -7.79
CA LEU A 51 9.22 -9.90 -8.71
C LEU A 51 9.55 -10.61 -10.04
N PRO A 52 9.93 -11.91 -10.07
CA PRO A 52 10.16 -12.60 -11.35
C PRO A 52 8.91 -12.72 -12.24
N LYS A 53 7.71 -12.64 -11.68
CA LYS A 53 6.44 -12.73 -12.45
C LYS A 53 6.11 -11.43 -13.19
N CYS A 54 6.71 -10.31 -12.81
CA CYS A 54 6.62 -9.04 -13.51
C CYS A 54 8.03 -8.55 -13.86
N PRO A 55 8.68 -9.10 -14.90
CA PRO A 55 10.04 -8.72 -15.24
C PRO A 55 10.08 -7.30 -15.80
N ASN A 56 11.01 -6.50 -15.25
CA ASN A 56 11.30 -5.10 -15.60
C ASN A 56 10.05 -4.19 -15.52
N PRO A 57 9.45 -4.00 -14.32
CA PRO A 57 8.37 -3.03 -14.14
C PRO A 57 8.90 -1.61 -14.35
N ASP A 58 8.11 -0.74 -14.98
CA ASP A 58 8.41 0.69 -15.10
C ASP A 58 8.07 1.43 -13.79
N VAL A 59 6.95 1.05 -13.16
CA VAL A 59 6.49 1.60 -11.88
C VAL A 59 6.03 0.48 -10.96
N ILE A 60 6.40 0.57 -9.69
CA ILE A 60 5.88 -0.28 -8.62
C ILE A 60 5.10 0.62 -7.65
N HIS A 61 3.82 0.34 -7.46
CA HIS A 61 3.00 0.94 -6.41
C HIS A 61 2.84 -0.07 -5.27
N TRP A 62 3.20 0.34 -4.05
CA TRP A 62 3.35 -0.60 -2.95
C TRP A 62 2.75 -0.06 -1.64
N ASN A 63 1.93 -0.89 -0.96
CA ASN A 63 1.50 -0.66 0.42
C ASN A 63 1.74 -1.88 1.33
N ASN A 64 2.03 -1.64 2.60
CA ASN A 64 1.84 -2.56 3.73
C ASN A 64 1.60 -1.68 4.97
N GLY A 65 0.92 -2.21 5.98
CA GLY A 65 0.87 -1.56 7.28
C GLY A 65 -0.35 -1.90 8.12
N LEU A 66 -1.51 -2.21 7.52
CA LEU A 66 -2.70 -2.56 8.29
C LEU A 66 -2.51 -3.84 9.09
N TRP A 67 -1.75 -4.81 8.57
CA TRP A 67 -1.40 -6.01 9.32
C TRP A 67 -0.35 -5.73 10.39
N ASP A 68 0.59 -4.82 10.12
CA ASP A 68 1.69 -4.45 11.00
C ASP A 68 1.22 -3.68 12.24
N VAL A 69 0.28 -2.73 12.07
CA VAL A 69 -0.28 -1.93 13.17
C VAL A 69 -1.38 -2.65 13.96
N MET A 70 -1.80 -3.83 13.52
CA MET A 70 -2.85 -4.59 14.19
C MET A 70 -2.39 -5.05 15.56
N THR A 71 -3.16 -4.79 16.61
CA THR A 71 -3.00 -5.44 17.91
C THR A 71 -3.73 -6.78 17.88
N VAL A 72 -2.99 -7.88 17.88
CA VAL A 72 -3.56 -9.24 17.90
C VAL A 72 -3.85 -9.68 19.33
N TYR A 73 -2.85 -9.50 20.19
CA TYR A 73 -2.93 -9.72 21.63
C TYR A 73 -2.62 -8.40 22.33
N PRO A 74 -3.49 -7.89 23.22
CA PRO A 74 -3.31 -6.58 23.85
C PRO A 74 -1.97 -6.38 24.56
N GLU A 75 -1.39 -7.45 25.11
CA GLU A 75 -0.10 -7.45 25.81
C GLU A 75 1.11 -7.18 24.90
N ASP A 76 0.99 -7.49 23.61
CA ASP A 76 2.08 -7.38 22.62
C ASP A 76 2.08 -6.02 21.90
N GLY A 77 0.97 -5.28 21.95
CA GLY A 77 0.77 -4.08 21.14
C GLY A 77 0.71 -4.38 19.64
N CYS A 78 1.32 -3.53 18.82
CA CYS A 78 1.30 -3.68 17.35
C CYS A 78 2.04 -4.96 16.92
N PHE A 79 1.43 -5.74 16.02
CA PHE A 79 1.96 -6.99 15.50
C PHE A 79 3.39 -6.87 14.94
N THR A 80 3.73 -5.71 14.39
CA THR A 80 5.11 -5.37 14.05
C THR A 80 5.46 -4.04 14.71
N GLU A 81 6.41 -4.09 15.65
CA GLU A 81 6.93 -2.88 16.30
C GLU A 81 7.43 -1.86 15.28
N LEU A 82 7.27 -0.57 15.58
CA LEU A 82 7.57 0.51 14.65
C LEU A 82 8.98 0.43 14.08
N SER A 83 10.01 0.22 14.91
CA SER A 83 11.40 0.12 14.46
C SER A 83 11.63 -1.06 13.51
N ASP A 84 10.98 -2.20 13.79
CA ASP A 84 11.04 -3.38 12.95
C ASP A 84 10.32 -3.14 11.61
N TYR A 85 9.15 -2.50 11.65
CA TYR A 85 8.41 -2.08 10.47
C TYR A 85 9.27 -1.15 9.59
N ILE A 86 9.87 -0.10 10.14
CA ILE A 86 10.76 0.81 9.37
C ILE A 86 11.92 0.04 8.73
N ARG A 87 12.56 -0.86 9.49
CA ARG A 87 13.66 -1.69 8.99
C ARG A 87 13.19 -2.57 7.83
N ASP A 88 12.07 -3.25 7.99
CA ASP A 88 11.58 -4.23 7.04
C ASP A 88 11.04 -3.55 5.77
N MET A 89 10.33 -2.42 5.91
CA MET A 89 9.91 -1.56 4.80
C MET A 89 11.11 -0.99 4.02
N GLY A 90 12.18 -0.57 4.71
CA GLY A 90 13.41 -0.12 4.06
C GLY A 90 14.12 -1.23 3.28
N ARG A 91 14.05 -2.48 3.74
CA ARG A 91 14.56 -3.65 3.01
C ARG A 91 13.70 -3.95 1.79
N ILE A 92 12.38 -3.85 1.89
CA ILE A 92 11.47 -4.01 0.75
C ILE A 92 11.79 -2.97 -0.31
N LEU A 93 11.81 -1.68 0.05
CA LEU A 93 12.14 -0.60 -0.88
C LEU A 93 13.46 -0.85 -1.63
N ARG A 94 14.50 -1.31 -0.92
CA ARG A 94 15.78 -1.66 -1.55
C ARG A 94 15.61 -2.75 -2.61
N GLU A 95 14.89 -3.83 -2.31
CA GLU A 95 14.65 -4.90 -3.29
C GLU A 95 13.78 -4.44 -4.46
N LEU A 96 12.76 -3.62 -4.22
CA LEU A 96 11.94 -3.02 -5.28
C LEU A 96 12.81 -2.14 -6.20
N LYS A 97 13.69 -1.31 -5.66
CA LYS A 97 14.58 -0.45 -6.45
C LYS A 97 15.61 -1.21 -7.29
N LYS A 98 16.02 -2.42 -6.90
CA LYS A 98 16.93 -3.26 -7.72
C LYS A 98 16.31 -3.65 -9.07
N THR A 99 14.99 -3.57 -9.21
CA THR A 99 14.30 -3.82 -10.49
C THR A 99 14.53 -2.71 -11.52
N GLY A 100 15.01 -1.53 -11.08
CA GLY A 100 15.13 -0.34 -11.91
C GLY A 100 13.83 0.47 -12.05
N ALA A 101 12.72 0.01 -11.44
CA ALA A 101 11.45 0.71 -11.46
C ALA A 101 11.45 1.98 -10.60
N LYS A 102 10.58 2.93 -10.96
CA LYS A 102 10.14 4.01 -10.06
C LYS A 102 9.23 3.40 -8.98
N VAL A 103 9.50 3.67 -7.69
CA VAL A 103 8.76 3.08 -6.57
C VAL A 103 7.90 4.14 -5.87
N ILE A 104 6.59 3.93 -5.90
CA ILE A 104 5.58 4.74 -5.20
C ILE A 104 5.17 4.00 -3.93
N PHE A 105 5.39 4.62 -2.77
CA PHE A 105 4.83 4.12 -1.52
C PHE A 105 3.42 4.69 -1.31
N ALA A 106 2.43 3.82 -1.11
CA ALA A 106 1.12 4.23 -0.61
C ALA A 106 1.06 4.10 0.91
N THR A 107 0.71 5.19 1.56
CA THR A 107 0.46 5.19 3.01
C THR A 107 -0.67 4.23 3.36
N THR A 108 -0.56 3.59 4.51
CA THR A 108 -1.63 2.76 5.09
C THR A 108 -2.90 3.60 5.24
N THR A 109 -4.04 3.14 4.72
CA THR A 109 -5.32 3.87 4.77
C THR A 109 -5.87 3.98 6.19
N ALA A 110 -6.80 4.91 6.40
CA ALA A 110 -7.55 4.98 7.66
C ALA A 110 -8.41 3.72 7.88
N VAL A 111 -8.72 3.45 9.15
CA VAL A 111 -9.68 2.43 9.58
C VAL A 111 -10.93 3.08 10.15
N GLY A 112 -12.08 2.42 10.07
CA GLY A 112 -13.35 2.92 10.61
C GLY A 112 -13.27 3.22 12.12
N ASP A 113 -13.99 4.24 12.58
CA ASP A 113 -13.94 4.67 13.98
C ASP A 113 -14.35 3.52 14.95
N GLY A 114 -13.60 3.39 16.05
CA GLY A 114 -13.78 2.30 17.00
C GLY A 114 -13.46 0.92 16.43
N ASN A 115 -12.51 0.82 15.50
CA ASN A 115 -11.91 -0.46 15.13
C ASN A 115 -11.24 -1.08 16.37
N PRO A 116 -11.51 -2.36 16.69
CA PRO A 116 -11.06 -2.93 17.96
C PRO A 116 -9.55 -3.17 18.04
N ASN A 117 -8.89 -3.36 16.89
CA ASN A 117 -7.51 -3.85 16.83
C ASN A 117 -6.56 -2.86 16.15
N ARG A 118 -7.05 -1.72 15.67
CA ARG A 118 -6.26 -0.72 14.93
C ARG A 118 -6.70 0.68 15.31
N LEU A 119 -5.74 1.54 15.58
CA LEU A 119 -5.99 2.94 15.89
C LEU A 119 -5.47 3.82 14.76
N ASN A 120 -6.25 4.83 14.37
CA ASN A 120 -5.88 5.74 13.30
C ASN A 120 -4.66 6.59 13.67
N GLU A 121 -4.48 6.87 14.96
CA GLU A 121 -3.33 7.57 15.53
C GLU A 121 -2.05 6.74 15.38
N THR A 122 -2.15 5.43 15.59
CA THR A 122 -1.03 4.49 15.35
C THR A 122 -0.68 4.41 13.88
N ILE A 123 -1.69 4.35 13.00
CA ILE A 123 -1.48 4.33 11.55
C ILE A 123 -0.78 5.61 11.09
N GLU A 124 -1.23 6.78 11.56
CA GLU A 124 -0.61 8.07 11.27
C GLU A 124 0.84 8.14 11.75
N LEU A 125 1.12 7.62 12.96
CA LEU A 125 2.48 7.51 13.49
C LEU A 125 3.37 6.65 12.60
N TYR A 126 2.90 5.47 12.16
CA TYR A 126 3.66 4.57 11.31
C TYR A 126 3.93 5.17 9.93
N ASN A 127 2.90 5.75 9.30
CA ASN A 127 3.01 6.44 8.01
C ASN A 127 4.04 7.58 8.09
N THR A 128 3.87 8.50 9.05
CA THR A 128 4.73 9.68 9.20
C THR A 128 6.17 9.28 9.50
N THR A 129 6.37 8.32 10.41
CA THR A 129 7.72 7.86 10.78
C THR A 129 8.41 7.19 9.61
N LEU A 130 7.69 6.39 8.81
CA LEU A 130 8.25 5.72 7.64
C LEU A 130 8.63 6.71 6.54
N ILE A 131 7.74 7.65 6.22
CA ILE A 131 8.02 8.69 5.22
C ILE A 131 9.26 9.49 5.64
N ASN A 132 9.38 9.87 6.91
CA ASN A 132 10.55 10.59 7.42
C ASN A 132 11.83 9.74 7.38
N ALA A 133 11.76 8.47 7.79
CA ALA A 133 12.92 7.58 7.86
C ALA A 133 13.46 7.19 6.48
N LEU A 134 12.59 6.99 5.50
CA LEU A 134 12.99 6.68 4.13
C LEU A 134 13.31 7.95 3.33
N GLY A 135 12.57 9.03 3.57
CA GLY A 135 12.80 10.35 3.00
C GLY A 135 12.98 10.31 1.49
N LYS A 136 14.07 10.92 1.01
CA LYS A 136 14.44 10.99 -0.42
C LYS A 136 14.75 9.63 -1.06
N LYS A 137 14.74 8.53 -0.31
CA LYS A 137 14.84 7.18 -0.89
C LYS A 137 13.54 6.74 -1.54
N LEU A 138 12.39 7.32 -1.19
CA LEU A 138 11.14 7.12 -1.90
C LEU A 138 11.12 7.99 -3.15
N ASP A 139 10.67 7.44 -4.27
CA ASP A 139 10.55 8.23 -5.50
C ASP A 139 9.28 9.09 -5.46
N GLU A 140 8.22 8.59 -4.82
CA GLU A 140 6.95 9.30 -4.65
C GLU A 140 6.15 8.70 -3.47
N VAL A 141 5.27 9.52 -2.86
CA VAL A 141 4.31 9.07 -1.85
C VAL A 141 2.88 9.31 -2.35
N ASN A 142 2.07 8.26 -2.34
CA ASN A 142 0.64 8.34 -2.55
C ASN A 142 -0.08 8.30 -1.18
N ASP A 143 -0.46 9.47 -0.68
CA ASP A 143 -1.07 9.61 0.65
C ASP A 143 -2.55 9.23 0.66
N LEU A 144 -2.79 7.91 0.64
CA LEU A 144 -4.13 7.33 0.75
C LEU A 144 -4.72 7.46 2.17
N TYR A 145 -3.91 7.72 3.20
CA TYR A 145 -4.41 7.95 4.56
C TYR A 145 -5.17 9.27 4.60
N SER A 146 -4.51 10.37 4.21
CA SER A 146 -5.13 11.69 4.18
C SER A 146 -6.31 11.76 3.20
N LEU A 147 -6.30 10.93 2.16
CA LEU A 147 -7.42 10.80 1.22
C LEU A 147 -8.65 10.16 1.87
N THR A 148 -8.45 9.09 2.66
CA THR A 148 -9.54 8.29 3.22
C THR A 148 -10.06 8.84 4.55
N ARG A 149 -9.16 9.39 5.39
CA ARG A 149 -9.45 9.81 6.77
C ARG A 149 -10.60 10.83 6.92
N PRO A 150 -10.75 11.87 6.08
CA PRO A 150 -11.75 12.92 6.28
C PRO A 150 -13.21 12.45 6.09
N ARG A 151 -13.41 11.41 5.27
CA ARG A 151 -14.74 10.82 5.00
C ARG A 151 -14.70 9.31 5.22
N ASN A 152 -14.06 8.91 6.32
CA ASN A 152 -13.84 7.53 6.70
C ASN A 152 -15.12 6.68 6.65
N ASN A 153 -16.22 7.21 7.20
CA ASN A 153 -17.54 6.55 7.19
C ASN A 153 -18.17 6.35 5.80
N VAL A 154 -17.64 7.03 4.78
CA VAL A 154 -18.06 6.86 3.37
C VAL A 154 -17.14 5.89 2.66
N TYR A 155 -15.83 5.94 2.94
CA TYR A 155 -14.81 5.20 2.18
C TYR A 155 -14.43 3.86 2.79
N ILE A 156 -14.67 3.64 4.08
CA ILE A 156 -14.36 2.40 4.78
C ILE A 156 -15.66 1.72 5.20
N ARG A 157 -15.75 0.41 4.99
CA ARG A 157 -16.95 -0.37 5.31
C ARG A 157 -17.22 -0.37 6.81
N LEU A 158 -18.51 -0.34 7.16
CA LEU A 158 -18.93 -0.29 8.57
C LEU A 158 -18.87 -1.65 9.27
N ASP A 159 -18.95 -2.75 8.52
CA ASP A 159 -19.02 -4.12 9.04
C ASP A 159 -17.66 -4.60 9.56
N ASP A 160 -16.57 -4.36 8.82
CA ASP A 160 -15.22 -4.74 9.22
C ASP A 160 -14.34 -3.56 9.65
N LYS A 161 -14.73 -2.32 9.33
CA LYS A 161 -13.99 -1.08 9.65
C LYS A 161 -12.56 -1.06 9.11
N VAL A 162 -12.27 -1.80 8.04
CA VAL A 162 -10.93 -1.90 7.44
C VAL A 162 -11.00 -1.73 5.93
N HIS A 163 -11.85 -2.49 5.24
CA HIS A 163 -11.85 -2.54 3.78
C HIS A 163 -12.64 -1.40 3.16
N LEU A 164 -12.34 -1.11 1.89
CA LEU A 164 -12.97 0.00 1.17
C LEU A 164 -14.42 -0.31 0.79
N THR A 165 -15.28 0.70 0.84
CA THR A 165 -16.58 0.71 0.13
C THR A 165 -16.36 0.88 -1.37
N ASP A 166 -17.42 0.79 -2.18
CA ASP A 166 -17.34 1.04 -3.62
C ASP A 166 -16.86 2.48 -3.90
N GLU A 167 -17.33 3.46 -3.14
CA GLU A 167 -16.84 4.84 -3.22
C GLU A 167 -15.38 4.97 -2.80
N GLY A 168 -14.96 4.23 -1.76
CA GLY A 168 -13.57 4.16 -1.34
C GLY A 168 -12.67 3.57 -2.44
N ILE A 169 -13.13 2.52 -3.11
CA ILE A 169 -12.44 1.89 -4.24
C ILE A 169 -12.27 2.88 -5.38
N GLU A 170 -13.32 3.60 -5.78
CA GLU A 170 -13.23 4.58 -6.86
C GLU A 170 -12.26 5.72 -6.54
N VAL A 171 -12.32 6.26 -5.33
CA VAL A 171 -11.44 7.38 -4.93
C VAL A 171 -9.98 6.93 -4.82
N CYS A 172 -9.72 5.80 -4.17
CA CYS A 172 -8.36 5.26 -4.03
C CYS A 172 -7.79 4.81 -5.39
N SER A 173 -8.54 4.08 -6.21
CA SER A 173 -8.07 3.62 -7.53
C SER A 173 -7.71 4.78 -8.45
N LYS A 174 -8.49 5.86 -8.45
CA LYS A 174 -8.18 7.08 -9.21
C LYS A 174 -6.88 7.73 -8.73
N ALA A 175 -6.73 7.92 -7.42
CA ALA A 175 -5.50 8.49 -6.85
C ALA A 175 -4.26 7.64 -7.17
N VAL A 176 -4.39 6.31 -7.12
CA VAL A 176 -3.34 5.36 -7.52
C VAL A 176 -3.00 5.48 -9.00
N ALA A 177 -4.00 5.46 -9.90
CA ALA A 177 -3.79 5.59 -11.33
C ALA A 177 -3.14 6.92 -11.71
N ASP A 178 -3.58 8.03 -11.11
CA ASP A 178 -3.03 9.36 -11.38
C ASP A 178 -1.56 9.46 -10.94
N LYS A 179 -1.21 8.95 -9.75
CA LYS A 179 0.19 8.89 -9.32
C LYS A 179 1.05 8.01 -10.22
N ILE A 180 0.53 6.89 -10.72
CA ILE A 180 1.25 6.04 -11.68
C ILE A 180 1.49 6.80 -12.99
N ARG A 181 0.48 7.50 -13.52
CA ARG A 181 0.61 8.33 -14.74
C ARG A 181 1.68 9.40 -14.58
N ASP A 182 1.70 10.07 -13.43
CA ASP A 182 2.70 11.10 -13.14
C ASP A 182 4.13 10.53 -13.17
N MET A 183 4.32 9.29 -12.71
CA MET A 183 5.62 8.61 -12.78
C MET A 183 5.97 8.09 -14.18
N LEU A 184 5.03 7.99 -15.11
CA LEU A 184 5.29 7.54 -16.48
C LEU A 184 5.60 8.68 -17.46
N LYS A 185 5.34 9.93 -17.06
CA LYS A 185 5.80 11.13 -17.77
C LYS A 185 7.33 11.25 -17.68
#